data_AF-D8F655-F1
#
_entry.id   AF-D8F655-F1
#
_cell.length_a   1.000
_cell.length_b   1.000
_cell.length_c   1.000
_cell.angle_alpha   90.00
_cell.angle_beta   90.00
_cell.angle_gamma   90.00
#
_symmetry.space_group_name_H-M   'P 1'
#
loop_
_entity.id
_entity.type
_entity.pdbx_description
1 polymer ?
#
loop_
_entity_poly.entity_id
_entity_poly.type
_entity_poly.pdbx_seq_one_letter_code
_entity_poly.pdbx_strand_id
1 'polypeptide(L)'
;MRYKEEEFVSEEFGKLLINSSWLPTEKNGFKKPAEISLEELPDQFERDEKLADFLGMRKTEKVKAADILSEGNPRKKDLFEWIANASDDELEGFEKLVPRTSPPGPAPSFSEGLNNMCRPQGGRPPSENGNSDGGVRNPDRYGNKLNDAVTKRVGEHLTTPHVDRFSPVRDRPANKEARKILYEQYHGRCQITGTTFPKAAANSEGNAENYFEACSLLSYSNADYLNDAGNMLCVSADTMAKLKHASLEWIDDIKDKVAEFEEGGRKAQSIEIKIKLAGKECSIKYSQRHFMRFVSLYQQT
;
A
#
# COMPACT_ATOMS: atom_id res chain seq x y z
N MET A 1 23.29 -20.60 35.94
CA MET A 1 22.30 -19.51 35.84
C MET A 1 23.02 -18.21 36.21
N ARG A 2 22.72 -17.07 35.58
CA ARG A 2 22.99 -15.77 36.22
C ARG A 2 21.76 -15.43 37.07
N TYR A 3 21.97 -15.17 38.34
CA TYR A 3 20.94 -14.50 39.14
C TYR A 3 20.81 -13.07 38.61
N LYS A 4 19.59 -12.54 38.56
CA LYS A 4 19.41 -11.09 38.54
C LYS A 4 19.55 -10.62 39.98
N GLU A 5 20.47 -9.72 40.23
CA GLU A 5 20.43 -8.89 41.43
C GLU A 5 19.38 -7.82 41.16
N GLU A 6 18.39 -7.72 42.03
CA GLU A 6 17.33 -6.72 41.95
C GLU A 6 17.65 -5.61 42.96
N GLU A 7 17.90 -4.41 42.43
CA GLU A 7 18.26 -3.24 43.21
C GLU A 7 17.00 -2.57 43.78
N PHE A 8 17.01 -2.25 45.08
CA PHE A 8 15.88 -1.65 45.78
C PHE A 8 16.33 -0.46 46.63
N VAL A 9 15.50 0.59 46.63
CA VAL A 9 15.68 1.75 47.53
C VAL A 9 15.45 1.31 48.98
N SER A 10 16.44 1.49 49.86
CA SER A 10 16.31 1.08 51.25
C SER A 10 15.30 1.94 52.03
N GLU A 11 14.53 1.28 52.90
CA GLU A 11 13.33 1.82 53.54
C GLU A 11 13.54 3.11 54.36
N GLU A 12 14.72 3.27 54.95
CA GLU A 12 15.07 4.43 55.78
C GLU A 12 16.09 5.33 55.08
N PHE A 13 17.29 4.81 54.81
CA PHE A 13 18.40 5.60 54.26
C PHE A 13 18.16 6.05 52.80
N GLY A 14 17.60 5.17 51.96
CA GLY A 14 17.22 5.53 50.59
C GLY A 14 16.13 6.61 50.56
N LYS A 15 15.09 6.47 51.39
CA LYS A 15 14.04 7.51 51.53
C LYS A 15 14.59 8.82 52.11
N LEU A 16 15.57 8.77 53.02
CA LEU A 16 16.25 9.96 53.55
C LEU A 16 17.00 10.71 52.44
N LEU A 17 17.76 10.00 51.59
CA LEU A 17 18.48 10.60 50.46
C LEU A 17 17.53 11.20 49.42
N ILE A 18 16.44 10.52 49.07
CA ILE A 18 15.45 11.03 48.09
C ILE A 18 14.80 12.34 48.57
N ASN A 19 14.59 12.50 49.88
CA ASN A 19 13.94 13.69 50.44
C ASN A 19 14.90 14.83 50.84
N SER A 20 16.21 14.62 50.77
CA SER A 20 17.24 15.57 51.21
C SER A 20 17.86 16.34 50.04
N SER A 21 18.29 17.58 50.30
CA SER A 21 18.96 18.42 49.29
C SER A 21 20.47 18.15 49.29
N TRP A 22 20.93 17.17 48.52
CA TRP A 22 22.33 16.73 48.47
C TRP A 22 22.96 16.68 47.07
N LEU A 23 22.16 16.76 45.99
CA LEU A 23 22.71 16.78 44.63
C LEU A 23 23.22 18.18 44.30
N PRO A 24 24.48 18.35 43.89
CA PRO A 24 25.03 19.65 43.53
C PRO A 24 24.46 20.14 42.19
N THR A 25 24.44 21.46 42.02
CA THR A 25 24.13 22.14 40.76
C THR A 25 25.35 22.93 40.29
N GLU A 26 25.44 23.21 38.99
CA GLU A 26 26.48 24.09 38.40
C GLU A 26 26.60 25.45 39.12
N LYS A 27 25.48 25.95 39.66
CA LYS A 27 25.39 27.25 40.35
C LYS A 27 25.74 27.15 41.85
N ASN A 28 26.53 26.14 42.21
CA ASN A 28 27.20 25.98 43.50
C ASN A 28 26.26 25.89 44.72
N GLY A 29 25.11 25.22 44.53
CA GLY A 29 24.13 24.93 45.59
C GLY A 29 23.52 23.53 45.45
N PHE A 30 22.92 23.02 46.53
CA PHE A 30 22.37 21.66 46.59
C PHE A 30 20.84 21.64 46.41
N LYS A 31 20.34 20.63 45.67
CA LYS A 31 18.93 20.36 45.39
C LYS A 31 18.54 18.94 45.79
N LYS A 32 17.23 18.69 45.92
CA LYS A 32 16.70 17.32 45.99
C LYS A 32 16.69 16.67 44.60
N PRO A 33 16.73 15.32 44.49
CA PRO A 33 16.50 14.60 43.24
C PRO A 33 15.30 15.10 42.43
N ALA A 34 14.12 15.24 43.05
CA ALA A 34 12.90 15.72 42.35
C ALA A 34 12.98 17.17 41.82
N GLU A 35 14.01 17.94 42.20
CA GLU A 35 14.18 19.37 41.87
C GLU A 35 15.23 19.61 40.77
N ILE A 36 15.87 18.56 40.25
CA ILE A 36 17.01 18.59 39.33
C ILE A 36 16.89 17.47 38.27
N SER A 37 17.37 17.72 37.04
CA SER A 37 17.46 16.72 35.97
C SER A 37 18.89 16.19 35.81
N LEU A 38 19.10 15.10 35.07
CA LEU A 38 20.46 14.60 34.72
C LEU A 38 21.26 15.62 33.87
N GLU A 39 20.57 16.54 33.20
CA GLU A 39 21.15 17.62 32.41
C GLU A 39 21.59 18.82 33.28
N GLU A 40 21.02 18.97 34.48
CA GLU A 40 21.39 20.03 35.45
C GLU A 40 22.51 19.60 36.43
N LEU A 41 22.99 18.35 36.32
CA LEU A 41 24.15 17.87 37.07
C LEU A 41 25.46 18.37 36.42
N PRO A 42 26.46 18.80 37.21
CA PRO A 42 27.77 19.17 36.69
C PRO A 42 28.41 18.03 35.88
N ASP A 43 29.15 18.34 34.81
CA ASP A 43 29.81 17.37 33.91
C ASP A 43 30.86 16.44 34.57
N GLN A 44 31.10 16.59 35.86
CA GLN A 44 31.91 15.69 36.68
C GLN A 44 31.15 14.44 37.13
N PHE A 45 29.82 14.38 36.91
CA PHE A 45 28.95 13.27 37.28
C PHE A 45 28.66 12.33 36.11
N GLU A 46 28.68 11.02 36.36
CA GLU A 46 28.17 10.01 35.43
C GLU A 46 26.63 10.07 35.37
N ARG A 47 26.08 10.05 34.17
CA ARG A 47 24.64 10.23 33.92
C ARG A 47 23.93 8.87 33.81
N ASP A 48 23.55 8.29 34.94
CA ASP A 48 22.80 7.02 35.00
C ASP A 48 21.27 7.26 35.07
N GLU A 49 20.56 6.84 34.02
CA GLU A 49 19.11 6.96 33.89
C GLU A 49 18.32 6.07 34.86
N LYS A 50 18.83 4.87 35.20
CA LYS A 50 18.16 3.97 36.16
C LYS A 50 18.25 4.53 37.56
N LEU A 51 19.43 5.03 37.94
CA LEU A 51 19.62 5.67 39.25
C LEU A 51 18.77 6.94 39.35
N ALA A 52 18.66 7.73 38.28
CA ALA A 52 17.77 8.88 38.22
C ALA A 52 16.29 8.50 38.40
N ASP A 53 15.83 7.42 37.76
CA ASP A 53 14.46 6.90 37.93
C ASP A 53 14.22 6.38 39.36
N PHE A 54 15.16 5.62 39.95
CA PHE A 54 15.07 5.17 41.35
C PHE A 54 15.09 6.31 42.37
N LEU A 55 15.84 7.39 42.10
CA LEU A 55 15.87 8.59 42.94
C LEU A 55 14.67 9.54 42.70
N GLY A 56 13.81 9.27 41.71
CA GLY A 56 12.67 10.12 41.36
C GLY A 56 13.08 11.49 40.81
N MET A 57 14.17 11.55 40.03
CA MET A 57 14.70 12.81 39.49
C MET A 57 13.75 13.49 38.49
N ARG A 58 13.92 14.80 38.26
CA ARG A 58 13.09 15.52 37.27
C ARG A 58 13.46 15.07 35.85
N LYS A 59 12.73 14.08 35.33
CA LYS A 59 12.66 13.79 33.90
C LYS A 59 12.31 15.05 33.11
N THR A 60 12.95 15.24 31.95
CA THR A 60 12.66 16.34 31.03
C THR A 60 11.29 16.18 30.37
N GLU A 61 10.79 17.26 29.77
CA GLU A 61 9.46 17.29 29.16
C GLU A 61 9.33 16.30 27.98
N LYS A 62 10.42 16.09 27.22
CA LYS A 62 10.51 15.06 26.18
C LYS A 62 10.23 13.65 26.71
N VAL A 63 10.96 13.23 27.75
CA VAL A 63 10.83 11.87 28.32
C VAL A 63 9.45 11.67 28.95
N LYS A 64 8.91 12.70 29.62
CA LYS A 64 7.53 12.69 30.13
C LYS A 64 6.50 12.54 29.02
N ALA A 65 6.67 13.22 27.88
CA ALA A 65 5.79 13.08 26.73
C ALA A 65 5.86 11.65 26.15
N ALA A 66 7.05 11.05 26.03
CA ALA A 66 7.20 9.67 25.59
C ALA A 66 6.56 8.65 26.57
N ASP A 67 6.79 8.80 27.88
CA ASP A 67 6.16 7.97 28.92
C ASP A 67 4.61 8.06 28.84
N ILE A 68 4.04 9.26 28.67
CA ILE A 68 2.58 9.47 28.55
C ILE A 68 2.03 8.89 27.23
N LEU A 69 2.62 9.22 26.08
CA LEU A 69 2.13 8.80 24.76
C LEU A 69 2.31 7.28 24.50
N SER A 70 3.25 6.65 25.22
CA SER A 70 3.49 5.21 25.10
C SER A 70 2.43 4.33 25.78
N GLU A 71 1.62 4.88 26.69
CA GLU A 71 0.60 4.13 27.46
C GLU A 71 1.15 2.85 28.14
N GLY A 72 2.44 2.87 28.53
CA GLY A 72 3.13 1.71 29.11
C GLY A 72 3.55 0.62 28.12
N ASN A 73 3.41 0.84 26.81
CA ASN A 73 3.93 -0.05 25.77
C ASN A 73 5.39 0.31 25.46
N PRO A 74 6.39 -0.54 25.82
CA PRO A 74 7.80 -0.21 25.66
C PRO A 74 8.15 0.09 24.20
N ARG A 75 7.64 -0.69 23.25
CA ARG A 75 7.89 -0.48 21.82
C ARG A 75 7.31 0.85 21.29
N LYS A 76 6.25 1.39 21.90
CA LYS A 76 5.81 2.77 21.61
C LYS A 76 6.81 3.79 22.18
N LYS A 77 7.26 3.59 23.42
CA LYS A 77 8.23 4.48 24.08
C LYS A 77 9.54 4.57 23.28
N ASP A 78 10.16 3.43 22.97
CA ASP A 78 11.40 3.34 22.18
C ASP A 78 11.27 4.11 20.85
N LEU A 79 10.10 4.00 20.20
CA LEU A 79 9.80 4.67 18.93
C LEU A 79 9.60 6.18 19.09
N PHE A 80 8.92 6.63 20.15
CA PHE A 80 8.78 8.07 20.43
C PHE A 80 10.11 8.70 20.83
N GLU A 81 10.95 8.02 21.60
CA GLU A 81 12.28 8.49 21.99
C GLU A 81 13.26 8.50 20.81
N TRP A 82 13.17 7.54 19.87
CA TRP A 82 13.92 7.61 18.62
C TRP A 82 13.45 8.78 17.73
N ILE A 83 12.13 8.94 17.50
CA ILE A 83 11.59 10.03 16.68
C ILE A 83 11.89 11.41 17.30
N ALA A 84 11.84 11.56 18.63
CA ALA A 84 12.10 12.83 19.32
C ALA A 84 13.59 13.26 19.35
N ASN A 85 14.47 12.39 18.85
CA ASN A 85 15.92 12.61 18.72
C ASN A 85 16.45 12.30 17.30
N ALA A 86 15.57 12.01 16.35
CA ALA A 86 15.93 11.75 14.95
C ALA A 86 16.41 13.02 14.24
N SER A 87 17.32 12.86 13.28
CA SER A 87 17.75 13.94 12.37
C SER A 87 16.68 14.28 11.34
N ASP A 88 16.76 15.46 10.71
CA ASP A 88 15.79 15.90 9.69
C ASP A 88 15.69 14.92 8.50
N ASP A 89 16.81 14.31 8.09
CA ASP A 89 16.85 13.28 7.04
C ASP A 89 16.11 11.99 7.45
N GLU A 90 16.23 11.58 8.72
CA GLU A 90 15.50 10.44 9.29
C GLU A 90 14.01 10.76 9.44
N LEU A 91 13.66 11.98 9.87
CA LEU A 91 12.29 12.47 9.96
C LEU A 91 11.61 12.49 8.58
N GLU A 92 12.29 12.96 7.52
CA GLU A 92 11.79 12.86 6.15
C GLU A 92 11.60 11.38 5.72
N GLY A 93 12.45 10.48 6.23
CA GLY A 93 12.29 9.03 6.11
C GLY A 93 11.03 8.50 6.79
N PHE A 94 10.72 8.94 8.01
CA PHE A 94 9.49 8.60 8.72
C PHE A 94 8.25 9.18 8.02
N GLU A 95 8.28 10.42 7.54
CA GLU A 95 7.17 11.04 6.81
C GLU A 95 6.80 10.30 5.52
N LYS A 96 7.78 9.65 4.86
CA LYS A 96 7.56 8.77 3.70
C LYS A 96 6.91 7.44 4.08
N LEU A 97 6.95 7.05 5.36
CA LEU A 97 6.31 5.85 5.91
C LEU A 97 4.96 6.13 6.57
N VAL A 98 4.71 7.38 7.03
CA VAL A 98 3.40 7.82 7.49
C VAL A 98 2.40 7.76 6.33
N PRO A 99 1.34 6.94 6.41
CA PRO A 99 0.39 6.83 5.31
C PRO A 99 -0.42 8.13 5.17
N ARG A 100 -0.23 8.86 4.07
CA ARG A 100 -0.91 10.12 3.83
C ARG A 100 -2.42 9.89 3.68
N THR A 101 -3.20 10.46 4.59
CA THR A 101 -4.65 10.60 4.49
C THR A 101 -4.97 11.80 3.61
N SER A 102 -4.98 11.60 2.29
CA SER A 102 -5.45 12.66 1.39
C SER A 102 -6.95 12.92 1.63
N PRO A 103 -7.40 14.19 1.64
CA PRO A 103 -8.83 14.49 1.67
C PRO A 103 -9.52 13.90 0.42
N PRO A 104 -10.84 13.64 0.45
CA PRO A 104 -11.59 13.10 -0.69
C PRO A 104 -11.72 14.15 -1.80
N GLY A 105 -10.66 14.34 -2.58
CA GLY A 105 -10.69 14.99 -3.88
C GLY A 105 -11.24 14.02 -4.93
N PRO A 106 -12.00 14.49 -5.93
CA PRO A 106 -12.55 13.62 -6.96
C PRO A 106 -11.43 12.92 -7.71
N ALA A 107 -11.47 11.58 -7.76
CA ALA A 107 -10.67 10.82 -8.70
C ALA A 107 -11.06 11.24 -10.13
N PRO A 108 -10.11 11.50 -11.04
CA PRO A 108 -10.42 11.79 -12.45
C PRO A 108 -11.09 10.57 -13.09
N SER A 109 -11.85 10.80 -14.16
CA SER A 109 -12.69 9.74 -14.71
C SER A 109 -11.87 8.57 -15.25
N PHE A 110 -12.41 7.36 -15.17
CA PHE A 110 -11.76 6.16 -15.72
C PHE A 110 -11.56 6.29 -17.23
N SER A 111 -12.53 6.93 -17.91
CA SER A 111 -12.49 7.26 -19.32
C SER A 111 -11.36 8.26 -19.67
N GLU A 112 -11.24 9.40 -18.96
CA GLU A 112 -10.13 10.35 -19.14
C GLU A 112 -8.78 9.74 -18.77
N GLY A 113 -8.70 9.01 -17.67
CA GLY A 113 -7.48 8.40 -17.18
C GLY A 113 -6.89 7.39 -18.18
N LEU A 114 -7.74 6.56 -18.80
CA LEU A 114 -7.32 5.62 -19.84
C LEU A 114 -6.82 6.33 -21.10
N ASN A 115 -7.55 7.35 -21.56
CA ASN A 115 -7.19 8.13 -22.75
C ASN A 115 -5.86 8.89 -22.57
N ASN A 116 -5.58 9.35 -21.36
CA ASN A 116 -4.31 9.99 -21.01
C ASN A 116 -3.16 8.99 -20.71
N MET A 117 -3.41 7.68 -20.72
CA MET A 117 -2.40 6.66 -20.37
C MET A 117 -1.43 6.35 -21.54
N CYS A 118 -0.72 7.36 -22.03
CA CYS A 118 0.31 7.20 -23.05
C CYS A 118 1.72 7.38 -22.46
N ARG A 119 2.63 6.45 -22.77
CA ARG A 119 4.05 6.51 -22.38
C ARG A 119 4.90 6.23 -23.63
N PRO A 120 5.53 7.24 -24.26
CA PRO A 120 6.34 7.05 -25.46
C PRO A 120 7.68 6.36 -25.16
N GLN A 121 8.29 5.73 -26.16
CA GLN A 121 9.53 4.95 -25.99
C GLN A 121 10.80 5.74 -26.29
N GLY A 122 11.80 5.61 -25.41
CA GLY A 122 13.20 5.85 -25.76
C GLY A 122 13.83 4.61 -26.39
N GLY A 123 14.07 4.62 -27.70
CA GLY A 123 14.70 3.51 -28.44
C GLY A 123 13.71 2.54 -29.13
N ARG A 124 14.23 1.60 -29.93
CA ARG A 124 13.47 0.84 -30.94
C ARG A 124 13.77 -0.68 -30.92
N PRO A 125 12.79 -1.57 -30.67
CA PRO A 125 12.99 -3.04 -30.63
C PRO A 125 12.15 -3.86 -31.65
N PRO A 126 12.46 -5.17 -31.86
CA PRO A 126 11.75 -6.08 -32.79
C PRO A 126 10.63 -6.96 -32.15
N SER A 127 9.80 -7.64 -32.98
CA SER A 127 8.38 -8.03 -32.78
C SER A 127 8.04 -9.47 -32.26
N GLU A 128 6.75 -9.87 -32.36
CA GLU A 128 6.12 -11.23 -32.24
C GLU A 128 5.84 -11.85 -30.83
N ASN A 129 4.83 -12.73 -30.58
CA ASN A 129 3.42 -12.91 -31.08
C ASN A 129 2.64 -13.99 -30.22
N GLY A 130 1.32 -13.91 -29.92
CA GLY A 130 0.59 -14.99 -29.19
C GLY A 130 -0.93 -14.81 -28.86
N ASN A 131 -1.64 -15.91 -28.53
CA ASN A 131 -3.10 -16.03 -28.20
C ASN A 131 -3.36 -17.03 -27.02
N SER A 132 -4.55 -17.38 -26.48
CA SER A 132 -6.00 -17.24 -26.82
C SER A 132 -6.93 -17.25 -25.56
N ASP A 133 -8.26 -17.51 -25.66
CA ASP A 133 -9.31 -17.16 -24.65
C ASP A 133 -10.60 -18.05 -24.62
N GLY A 134 -11.62 -17.74 -23.77
CA GLY A 134 -12.96 -18.40 -23.70
C GLY A 134 -14.12 -17.58 -23.03
N GLY A 135 -15.40 -17.90 -23.34
CA GLY A 135 -16.57 -16.98 -23.16
C GLY A 135 -17.69 -17.31 -22.11
N VAL A 136 -18.83 -16.58 -22.16
CA VAL A 136 -19.87 -16.49 -21.09
C VAL A 136 -21.31 -16.82 -21.56
N ARG A 137 -22.23 -17.09 -20.62
CA ARG A 137 -23.57 -17.67 -20.87
C ARG A 137 -24.80 -16.73 -20.78
N ASN A 138 -24.72 -15.56 -20.14
CA ASN A 138 -25.81 -14.55 -20.10
C ASN A 138 -25.24 -13.15 -19.79
N PRO A 139 -25.17 -12.22 -20.76
CA PRO A 139 -24.59 -10.89 -20.55
C PRO A 139 -25.47 -9.95 -19.72
N ASP A 140 -26.72 -9.71 -20.13
CA ASP A 140 -27.50 -8.54 -19.66
C ASP A 140 -27.74 -8.55 -18.14
N ARG A 141 -28.06 -9.73 -17.58
CA ARG A 141 -28.24 -9.90 -16.13
C ARG A 141 -26.93 -9.74 -15.36
N TYR A 142 -25.79 -10.05 -15.98
CA TYR A 142 -24.47 -9.80 -15.39
C TYR A 142 -24.12 -8.32 -15.39
N GLY A 143 -24.40 -7.62 -16.50
CA GLY A 143 -24.13 -6.18 -16.66
C GLY A 143 -24.89 -5.31 -15.67
N ASN A 144 -26.20 -5.52 -15.51
CA ASN A 144 -27.01 -4.68 -14.61
C ASN A 144 -26.56 -4.81 -13.15
N LYS A 145 -26.42 -6.04 -12.64
CA LYS A 145 -25.94 -6.31 -11.28
C LYS A 145 -24.52 -5.76 -11.03
N LEU A 146 -23.70 -5.72 -12.07
CA LEU A 146 -22.36 -5.16 -11.99
C LEU A 146 -22.40 -3.64 -11.89
N ASN A 147 -23.19 -2.97 -12.73
CA ASN A 147 -23.36 -1.51 -12.70
C ASN A 147 -23.81 -1.05 -11.31
N ASP A 148 -24.82 -1.68 -10.71
CA ASP A 148 -25.28 -1.38 -9.34
C ASP A 148 -24.14 -1.44 -8.30
N ALA A 149 -23.24 -2.41 -8.46
CA ALA A 149 -22.11 -2.66 -7.58
C ALA A 149 -20.88 -1.77 -7.85
N VAL A 150 -20.80 -1.06 -8.98
CA VAL A 150 -19.83 0.02 -9.20
C VAL A 150 -20.40 1.33 -8.67
N THR A 151 -21.67 1.66 -8.95
CA THR A 151 -22.29 2.93 -8.55
C THR A 151 -22.24 3.12 -7.04
N LYS A 152 -22.53 2.03 -6.30
CA LYS A 152 -22.44 2.00 -4.84
C LYS A 152 -21.02 2.29 -4.34
N ARG A 153 -19.98 1.72 -4.96
CA ARG A 153 -18.57 1.93 -4.56
C ARG A 153 -18.06 3.33 -4.91
N VAL A 154 -18.53 3.94 -6.00
CA VAL A 154 -18.24 5.36 -6.32
C VAL A 154 -18.86 6.28 -5.26
N GLY A 155 -20.11 6.04 -4.86
CA GLY A 155 -20.77 6.81 -3.79
C GLY A 155 -20.13 6.63 -2.40
N GLU A 156 -19.70 5.41 -2.06
CA GLU A 156 -18.97 5.12 -0.81
C GLU A 156 -17.58 5.78 -0.79
N HIS A 157 -16.92 5.86 -1.95
CA HIS A 157 -15.62 6.52 -2.08
C HIS A 157 -15.72 8.05 -1.88
N LEU A 158 -16.75 8.72 -2.40
CA LEU A 158 -16.97 10.17 -2.22
C LEU A 158 -17.22 10.60 -0.75
N THR A 159 -17.46 9.65 0.15
CA THR A 159 -17.82 9.92 1.56
C THR A 159 -16.80 9.40 2.58
N THR A 160 -15.78 8.63 2.16
CA THR A 160 -14.86 7.93 3.05
C THR A 160 -13.42 8.42 2.87
N PRO A 161 -12.78 9.02 3.90
CA PRO A 161 -11.35 9.32 3.87
C PRO A 161 -10.52 8.04 3.73
N HIS A 162 -9.66 7.97 2.73
CA HIS A 162 -8.83 6.80 2.42
C HIS A 162 -7.35 7.05 2.82
N VAL A 163 -6.50 6.04 2.59
CA VAL A 163 -5.09 6.06 2.98
C VAL A 163 -4.22 5.67 1.78
N ASP A 164 -3.44 6.61 1.26
CA ASP A 164 -2.63 6.42 0.05
C ASP A 164 -1.52 5.39 0.25
N ARG A 165 -1.61 4.23 -0.43
CA ARG A 165 -0.65 3.11 -0.28
C ARG A 165 -0.20 2.52 -1.61
N PHE A 166 0.55 3.33 -2.36
CA PHE A 166 1.17 2.95 -3.63
C PHE A 166 2.10 1.73 -3.47
N SER A 167 1.93 0.72 -4.33
CA SER A 167 2.81 -0.46 -4.40
C SER A 167 2.44 -1.32 -5.61
N PRO A 168 3.33 -2.17 -6.14
CA PRO A 168 2.91 -3.34 -6.92
C PRO A 168 1.77 -4.10 -6.22
N VAL A 169 0.81 -4.58 -7.01
CA VAL A 169 -0.43 -5.26 -6.59
C VAL A 169 -0.15 -6.68 -6.07
N ARG A 170 0.63 -6.76 -4.98
CA ARG A 170 0.71 -7.95 -4.12
C ARG A 170 -0.71 -8.34 -3.66
N ASP A 171 -0.93 -9.60 -3.33
CA ASP A 171 -2.19 -10.03 -2.71
C ASP A 171 -2.47 -9.18 -1.45
N ARG A 172 -3.51 -8.35 -1.54
CA ARG A 172 -4.06 -7.53 -0.45
C ARG A 172 -5.53 -7.91 -0.29
N PRO A 173 -6.11 -7.84 0.92
CA PRO A 173 -7.53 -8.14 1.12
C PRO A 173 -8.45 -7.40 0.13
N ALA A 174 -8.17 -6.12 -0.15
CA ALA A 174 -8.93 -5.27 -1.06
C ALA A 174 -8.88 -5.68 -2.55
N ASN A 175 -7.84 -6.40 -3.02
CA ASN A 175 -7.72 -6.83 -4.43
C ASN A 175 -7.99 -8.33 -4.65
N LYS A 176 -8.27 -9.07 -3.57
CA LYS A 176 -8.44 -10.53 -3.59
C LYS A 176 -9.59 -10.99 -4.50
N GLU A 177 -10.71 -10.26 -4.52
CA GLU A 177 -11.84 -10.59 -5.42
C GLU A 177 -11.48 -10.34 -6.89
N ALA A 178 -10.82 -9.21 -7.18
CA ALA A 178 -10.37 -8.90 -8.54
C ALA A 178 -9.39 -9.96 -9.06
N ARG A 179 -8.40 -10.35 -8.24
CA ARG A 179 -7.45 -11.43 -8.54
C ARG A 179 -8.13 -12.79 -8.73
N LYS A 180 -9.16 -13.10 -7.92
CA LYS A 180 -9.97 -14.32 -8.10
C LYS A 180 -10.71 -14.31 -9.45
N ILE A 181 -11.35 -13.20 -9.82
CA ILE A 181 -12.06 -13.07 -11.11
C ILE A 181 -11.07 -13.23 -12.28
N LEU A 182 -9.89 -12.63 -12.21
CA LEU A 182 -8.85 -12.81 -13.23
C LEU A 182 -8.40 -14.27 -13.36
N TYR A 183 -8.20 -14.99 -12.25
CA TYR A 183 -7.85 -16.41 -12.28
C TYR A 183 -9.01 -17.32 -12.74
N GLU A 184 -10.25 -16.95 -12.45
CA GLU A 184 -11.47 -17.59 -12.97
C GLU A 184 -11.66 -17.41 -14.49
N GLN A 185 -11.00 -16.42 -15.12
CA GLN A 185 -11.13 -16.17 -16.56
C GLN A 185 -9.91 -16.62 -17.37
N TYR A 186 -8.70 -16.40 -16.86
CA TYR A 186 -7.47 -16.65 -17.61
C TYR A 186 -6.64 -17.82 -17.06
N HIS A 187 -7.00 -18.38 -15.90
CA HIS A 187 -6.23 -19.46 -15.24
C HIS A 187 -4.73 -19.15 -15.14
N GLY A 188 -4.41 -17.89 -14.82
CA GLY A 188 -3.04 -17.37 -14.73
C GLY A 188 -2.32 -17.07 -16.06
N ARG A 189 -2.95 -17.32 -17.22
CA ARG A 189 -2.41 -16.93 -18.54
C ARG A 189 -2.39 -15.42 -18.70
N CYS A 190 -1.33 -14.90 -19.31
CA CYS A 190 -1.26 -13.49 -19.64
C CYS A 190 -2.25 -13.12 -20.76
N GLN A 191 -3.07 -12.09 -20.56
CA GLN A 191 -4.02 -11.58 -21.56
C GLN A 191 -3.37 -11.04 -22.85
N ILE A 192 -2.06 -10.76 -22.84
CA ILE A 192 -1.31 -10.22 -23.98
C ILE A 192 -0.48 -11.31 -24.68
N THR A 193 0.13 -12.24 -23.93
CA THR A 193 1.07 -13.24 -24.48
C THR A 193 0.59 -14.70 -24.38
N GLY A 194 -0.51 -14.99 -23.70
CA GLY A 194 -1.02 -16.35 -23.43
C GLY A 194 -0.15 -17.21 -22.48
N THR A 195 1.05 -16.74 -22.13
CA THR A 195 2.05 -17.48 -21.34
C THR A 195 1.75 -17.47 -19.85
N THR A 196 2.13 -18.56 -19.17
CA THR A 196 2.12 -18.75 -17.71
C THR A 196 2.99 -19.96 -17.35
N PHE A 197 3.19 -20.21 -16.04
CA PHE A 197 3.85 -21.40 -15.51
C PHE A 197 3.25 -21.77 -14.13
N PRO A 198 3.24 -23.05 -13.74
CA PRO A 198 2.77 -23.46 -12.41
C PRO A 198 3.69 -22.97 -11.29
N LYS A 199 3.12 -22.56 -10.17
CA LYS A 199 3.83 -22.25 -8.92
C LYS A 199 4.51 -23.53 -8.40
N ALA A 200 5.72 -23.39 -7.86
CA ALA A 200 6.44 -24.52 -7.23
C ALA A 200 5.76 -25.02 -5.93
N ALA A 201 5.02 -24.16 -5.25
CA ALA A 201 4.17 -24.53 -4.12
C ALA A 201 2.76 -24.86 -4.61
N ALA A 202 2.25 -26.03 -4.23
CA ALA A 202 0.85 -26.39 -4.37
C ALA A 202 -0.05 -25.54 -3.46
N ASN A 203 -1.33 -25.42 -3.82
CA ASN A 203 -2.35 -24.82 -2.98
C ASN A 203 -2.84 -25.81 -1.89
N SER A 204 -3.82 -25.39 -1.08
CA SER A 204 -4.38 -26.20 0.01
C SER A 204 -5.08 -27.49 -0.43
N GLU A 205 -5.31 -27.69 -1.73
CA GLU A 205 -5.92 -28.89 -2.32
C GLU A 205 -4.88 -29.83 -2.95
N GLY A 206 -3.58 -29.48 -2.85
CA GLY A 206 -2.48 -30.23 -3.47
C GLY A 206 -2.24 -29.90 -4.95
N ASN A 207 -3.00 -28.95 -5.53
CA ASN A 207 -2.89 -28.58 -6.94
C ASN A 207 -1.89 -27.43 -7.15
N ALA A 208 -1.04 -27.54 -8.17
CA ALA A 208 -0.14 -26.46 -8.56
C ALA A 208 -0.89 -25.39 -9.37
N GLU A 209 -1.20 -24.25 -8.74
CA GLU A 209 -1.82 -23.10 -9.42
C GLU A 209 -0.85 -22.41 -10.38
N ASN A 210 -1.37 -21.84 -11.47
CA ASN A 210 -0.57 -21.01 -12.37
C ASN A 210 -0.20 -19.67 -11.72
N TYR A 211 1.03 -19.20 -11.95
CA TYR A 211 1.49 -17.90 -11.51
C TYR A 211 1.07 -16.79 -12.48
N PHE A 212 0.58 -15.68 -11.91
CA PHE A 212 0.30 -14.44 -12.64
C PHE A 212 0.42 -13.24 -11.71
N GLU A 213 0.65 -12.08 -12.33
CA GLU A 213 0.58 -10.77 -11.70
C GLU A 213 -0.70 -10.05 -12.14
N ALA A 214 -1.27 -9.24 -11.24
CA ALA A 214 -2.42 -8.39 -11.56
C ALA A 214 -1.91 -6.96 -11.79
N CYS A 215 -2.01 -6.47 -13.02
CA CYS A 215 -1.58 -5.11 -13.37
C CYS A 215 -2.78 -4.19 -13.51
N SER A 216 -2.98 -3.26 -12.57
CA SER A 216 -3.94 -2.19 -12.75
C SER A 216 -3.59 -1.33 -13.97
N LEU A 217 -4.59 -0.93 -14.75
CA LEU A 217 -4.49 0.02 -15.85
C LEU A 217 -4.30 1.43 -15.29
N LEU A 218 -5.20 1.84 -14.39
CA LEU A 218 -5.11 3.07 -13.61
C LEU A 218 -4.85 2.75 -12.14
N SER A 219 -4.03 3.58 -11.50
CA SER A 219 -3.56 3.37 -10.12
C SER A 219 -3.63 4.66 -9.30
N TYR A 220 -4.82 5.26 -9.23
CA TYR A 220 -5.08 6.33 -8.28
C TYR A 220 -5.13 5.76 -6.86
N SER A 221 -4.36 6.35 -5.95
CA SER A 221 -4.31 5.94 -4.55
C SER A 221 -5.58 6.34 -3.79
N ASN A 222 -6.27 7.37 -4.29
CA ASN A 222 -7.60 7.84 -3.88
C ASN A 222 -8.74 7.25 -4.74
N ALA A 223 -8.76 5.94 -5.03
CA ALA A 223 -9.85 5.34 -5.80
C ALA A 223 -10.06 3.85 -5.49
N ASP A 224 -10.60 3.52 -4.31
CA ASP A 224 -10.82 2.11 -3.93
C ASP A 224 -11.81 1.37 -4.84
N TYR A 225 -12.70 2.08 -5.55
CA TYR A 225 -13.57 1.49 -6.57
C TYR A 225 -12.79 0.94 -7.78
N LEU A 226 -11.54 1.39 -8.00
CA LEU A 226 -10.61 0.87 -9.01
C LEU A 226 -9.81 -0.37 -8.55
N ASN A 227 -10.00 -0.86 -7.32
CA ASN A 227 -9.56 -2.20 -6.89
C ASN A 227 -10.47 -3.32 -7.46
N ASP A 228 -10.91 -3.15 -8.71
CA ASP A 228 -11.88 -3.98 -9.40
C ASP A 228 -11.23 -4.65 -10.63
N ALA A 229 -11.60 -5.90 -10.94
CA ALA A 229 -11.00 -6.61 -12.07
C ALA A 229 -11.15 -5.87 -13.41
N GLY A 230 -12.19 -5.06 -13.62
CA GLY A 230 -12.33 -4.27 -14.86
C GLY A 230 -11.21 -3.25 -15.10
N ASN A 231 -10.47 -2.89 -14.05
CA ASN A 231 -9.26 -2.06 -14.11
C ASN A 231 -7.96 -2.90 -14.12
N MET A 232 -8.00 -4.23 -14.03
CA MET A 232 -6.80 -5.07 -13.83
C MET A 232 -6.59 -6.09 -14.95
N LEU A 233 -5.35 -6.22 -15.42
CA LEU A 233 -4.95 -7.25 -16.36
C LEU A 233 -4.27 -8.44 -15.66
N CYS A 234 -4.63 -9.65 -16.08
CA CYS A 234 -3.89 -10.88 -15.78
C CYS A 234 -2.65 -10.95 -16.68
N VAL A 235 -1.45 -10.87 -16.11
CA VAL A 235 -0.19 -10.76 -16.87
C VAL A 235 0.93 -11.64 -16.31
N SER A 236 1.89 -11.98 -17.18
CA SER A 236 3.15 -12.62 -16.77
C SER A 236 4.08 -11.60 -16.10
N ALA A 237 5.11 -12.07 -15.37
CA ALA A 237 6.09 -11.16 -14.74
C ALA A 237 6.81 -10.24 -15.75
N ASP A 238 7.16 -10.77 -16.93
CA ASP A 238 7.77 -10.00 -18.02
C ASP A 238 6.80 -8.94 -18.59
N THR A 239 5.54 -9.30 -18.81
CA THR A 239 4.53 -8.34 -19.29
C THR A 239 4.19 -7.30 -18.22
N MET A 240 4.17 -7.67 -16.94
CA MET A 240 4.06 -6.75 -15.80
C MET A 240 5.23 -5.76 -15.73
N ALA A 241 6.47 -6.22 -15.96
CA ALA A 241 7.64 -5.35 -16.03
C ALA A 241 7.55 -4.35 -17.19
N LYS A 242 7.13 -4.82 -18.39
CA LYS A 242 6.90 -3.97 -19.57
C LYS A 242 5.81 -2.93 -19.32
N LEU A 243 4.65 -3.31 -18.79
CA LEU A 243 3.55 -2.39 -18.49
C LEU A 243 3.91 -1.32 -17.43
N LYS A 244 4.92 -1.55 -16.60
CA LYS A 244 5.44 -0.57 -15.63
C LYS A 244 6.54 0.33 -16.19
N HIS A 245 7.51 -0.23 -16.91
CA HIS A 245 8.79 0.43 -17.19
C HIS A 245 9.08 0.68 -18.67
N ALA A 246 8.30 0.10 -19.58
CA ALA A 246 8.42 0.34 -21.02
C ALA A 246 7.31 1.28 -21.54
N SER A 247 7.35 1.56 -22.84
CA SER A 247 6.30 2.32 -23.51
C SER A 247 4.97 1.58 -23.55
N LEU A 248 3.88 2.35 -23.54
CA LEU A 248 2.52 1.89 -23.78
C LEU A 248 1.78 2.98 -24.54
N GLU A 249 1.29 2.63 -25.73
CA GLU A 249 0.47 3.49 -26.58
C GLU A 249 -0.78 2.67 -26.97
N TRP A 250 -1.97 3.27 -26.98
CA TRP A 250 -3.18 2.62 -27.52
C TRP A 250 -3.17 2.69 -29.05
N ILE A 251 -3.61 1.62 -29.73
CA ILE A 251 -3.72 1.56 -31.20
C ILE A 251 -5.19 1.62 -31.63
N ASP A 252 -6.05 0.81 -31.00
CA ASP A 252 -7.50 0.93 -31.16
C ASP A 252 -8.03 2.01 -30.20
N ASP A 253 -9.03 2.80 -30.62
CA ASP A 253 -9.74 3.73 -29.72
C ASP A 253 -10.63 2.93 -28.74
N ILE A 254 -10.48 3.20 -27.44
CA ILE A 254 -11.21 2.53 -26.36
C ILE A 254 -12.70 2.83 -26.45
N LYS A 255 -13.07 4.06 -26.78
CA LYS A 255 -14.47 4.50 -26.88
C LYS A 255 -15.19 3.76 -27.99
N ASP A 256 -14.55 3.61 -29.14
CA ASP A 256 -15.08 2.86 -30.28
C ASP A 256 -15.19 1.36 -29.94
N LYS A 257 -14.22 0.79 -29.22
CA LYS A 257 -14.27 -0.60 -28.73
C LYS A 257 -15.38 -0.84 -27.69
N VAL A 258 -15.70 0.16 -26.87
CA VAL A 258 -16.86 0.12 -25.95
C VAL A 258 -18.17 0.22 -26.74
N ALA A 259 -18.26 1.11 -27.73
CA ALA A 259 -19.44 1.27 -28.57
C ALA A 259 -19.74 0.02 -29.41
N GLU A 260 -18.74 -0.54 -30.10
CA GLU A 260 -18.84 -1.79 -30.89
C GLU A 260 -19.39 -2.96 -30.06
N PHE A 261 -18.95 -3.07 -28.80
CA PHE A 261 -19.41 -4.11 -27.88
C PHE A 261 -20.86 -3.91 -27.41
N GLU A 262 -21.27 -2.66 -27.17
CA GLU A 262 -22.65 -2.31 -26.77
C GLU A 262 -23.63 -2.45 -27.94
N GLU A 263 -23.29 -1.96 -29.13
CA GLU A 263 -24.08 -2.13 -30.36
C GLU A 263 -24.18 -3.61 -30.77
N GLY A 264 -23.12 -4.39 -30.56
CA GLY A 264 -23.12 -5.85 -30.64
C GLY A 264 -23.99 -6.55 -29.59
N GLY A 265 -24.73 -5.80 -28.76
CA GLY A 265 -25.60 -6.31 -27.70
C GLY A 265 -24.85 -7.12 -26.65
N ARG A 266 -23.60 -6.74 -26.35
CA ARG A 266 -22.70 -7.39 -25.37
C ARG A 266 -22.40 -8.88 -25.64
N LYS A 267 -22.61 -9.35 -26.89
CA LYS A 267 -22.54 -10.78 -27.27
C LYS A 267 -21.15 -11.30 -27.65
N ALA A 268 -20.18 -10.42 -27.91
CA ALA A 268 -18.83 -10.84 -28.27
C ALA A 268 -18.19 -11.68 -27.15
N GLN A 269 -17.74 -12.90 -27.47
CA GLN A 269 -17.22 -13.83 -26.46
C GLN A 269 -15.79 -13.51 -26.01
N SER A 270 -14.99 -12.92 -26.90
CA SER A 270 -13.66 -12.38 -26.66
C SER A 270 -13.54 -11.05 -27.40
N ILE A 271 -12.92 -10.07 -26.77
CA ILE A 271 -12.72 -8.71 -27.28
C ILE A 271 -11.23 -8.44 -27.28
N GLU A 272 -10.68 -7.99 -28.41
CA GLU A 272 -9.30 -7.55 -28.51
C GLU A 272 -9.22 -6.02 -28.57
N ILE A 273 -8.33 -5.44 -27.76
CA ILE A 273 -7.91 -4.04 -27.88
C ILE A 273 -6.41 -4.04 -28.20
N LYS A 274 -6.03 -3.49 -29.35
CA LYS A 274 -4.64 -3.35 -29.76
C LYS A 274 -3.93 -2.24 -28.99
N ILE A 275 -2.73 -2.57 -28.54
CA ILE A 275 -1.79 -1.66 -27.89
C ILE A 275 -0.40 -1.84 -28.51
N LYS A 276 0.47 -0.86 -28.31
CA LYS A 276 1.89 -0.92 -28.63
C LYS A 276 2.68 -0.95 -27.32
N LEU A 277 3.03 -2.13 -26.85
CA LEU A 277 3.74 -2.37 -25.59
C LEU A 277 5.23 -2.56 -25.85
N ALA A 278 6.07 -1.74 -25.21
CA ALA A 278 7.51 -1.73 -25.44
C ALA A 278 7.89 -1.61 -26.92
N GLY A 279 7.07 -0.92 -27.73
CA GLY A 279 7.28 -0.73 -29.17
C GLY A 279 6.78 -1.86 -30.07
N LYS A 280 6.36 -3.01 -29.51
CA LYS A 280 5.70 -4.09 -30.26
C LYS A 280 4.20 -3.89 -30.27
N GLU A 281 3.56 -4.07 -31.41
CA GLU A 281 2.09 -4.19 -31.47
C GLU A 281 1.64 -5.53 -30.85
N CYS A 282 0.59 -5.52 -30.03
CA CYS A 282 -0.03 -6.70 -29.46
C CYS A 282 -1.46 -6.41 -28.99
N SER A 283 -2.31 -7.43 -28.93
CA SER A 283 -3.68 -7.30 -28.42
C SER A 283 -3.77 -7.64 -26.93
N ILE A 284 -4.43 -6.81 -26.13
CA ILE A 284 -5.01 -7.23 -24.85
C ILE A 284 -6.29 -8.02 -25.19
N LYS A 285 -6.35 -9.30 -24.82
CA LYS A 285 -7.56 -10.12 -24.93
C LYS A 285 -8.40 -9.99 -23.66
N TYR A 286 -9.68 -9.69 -23.80
CA TYR A 286 -10.66 -9.71 -22.73
C TYR A 286 -11.72 -10.76 -23.02
N SER A 287 -11.94 -11.68 -22.09
CA SER A 287 -13.16 -12.48 -22.10
C SER A 287 -14.38 -11.56 -21.97
N GLN A 288 -15.52 -11.97 -22.52
CA GLN A 288 -16.79 -11.27 -22.39
C GLN A 288 -17.11 -10.84 -20.94
N ARG A 289 -16.87 -11.73 -19.95
CA ARG A 289 -17.11 -11.41 -18.53
C ARG A 289 -16.24 -10.25 -18.08
N HIS A 290 -14.97 -10.27 -18.49
CA HIS A 290 -13.97 -9.27 -18.10
C HIS A 290 -14.26 -7.93 -18.77
N PHE A 291 -14.55 -7.92 -20.08
CA PHE A 291 -14.82 -6.69 -20.81
C PHE A 291 -16.07 -5.97 -20.30
N MET A 292 -17.11 -6.71 -19.89
CA MET A 292 -18.26 -6.10 -19.20
C MET A 292 -17.88 -5.38 -17.89
N ARG A 293 -16.79 -5.76 -17.22
CA ARG A 293 -16.28 -5.05 -16.03
C ARG A 293 -15.51 -3.79 -16.38
N PHE A 294 -14.74 -3.83 -17.46
CA PHE A 294 -14.09 -2.67 -18.04
C PHE A 294 -15.12 -1.61 -18.50
N VAL A 295 -16.13 -2.03 -19.28
CA VAL A 295 -17.21 -1.17 -19.78
C VAL A 295 -18.00 -0.50 -18.64
N SER A 296 -18.30 -1.25 -17.58
CA SER A 296 -19.03 -0.73 -16.41
C SER A 296 -18.26 0.38 -15.67
N LEU A 297 -16.94 0.25 -15.54
CA LEU A 297 -16.09 1.32 -15.00
C LEU A 297 -16.01 2.53 -15.95
N TYR A 298 -15.92 2.28 -17.26
CA TYR A 298 -15.86 3.31 -18.31
C TYR A 298 -17.14 4.16 -18.42
N GLN A 299 -18.30 3.60 -18.06
CA GLN A 299 -19.60 4.27 -18.14
C GLN A 299 -20.01 5.04 -16.87
N GLN A 300 -19.26 4.93 -15.76
CA GLN A 300 -19.66 5.48 -14.46
C GLN A 300 -18.81 6.66 -13.97
N THR A 301 -18.04 7.27 -14.88
CA THR A 301 -17.22 8.46 -14.63
C THR A 301 -17.14 9.32 -15.89
#